data_AF-A0A804QAK1-F1
#
_entry.id   AF-A0A804QAK1-F1
#
_cell.length_a   1.000
_cell.length_b   1.000
_cell.length_c   1.000
_cell.angle_alpha   90.00
_cell.angle_beta   90.00
_cell.angle_gamma   90.00
#
_symmetry.space_group_name_H-M   'P 1'
#
loop_
_entity.id
_entity.type
_entity.pdbx_description
1 polymer ?
#
loop_
_entity_poly.entity_id
_entity_poly.type
_entity_poly.pdbx_seq_one_letter_code
_entity_poly.pdbx_strand_id
1 'polypeptide(L)'
;MIARAEDAEKLNRQLHVDLTTAQARATALESREVIAVEALKQAKDEHVQKLMEAYLAMNKQEHLESSQDPPPELFEPLTMKKILAPSHEIKEEAASTPPAPPLFEELQEPVPLKEEFNHVLPSQSPPEEVINISSLLTHLGDVSD
;
A
#
# COMPACT_ATOMS: atom_id res chain seq x y z
N MET A 1 15.73 -60.96 13.24
CA MET A 1 16.37 -60.06 12.25
C MET A 1 15.40 -59.64 11.16
N ILE A 2 14.66 -60.58 10.54
CA ILE A 2 13.70 -60.29 9.44
C ILE A 2 12.66 -59.22 9.80
N ALA A 3 11.95 -59.34 10.93
CA ALA A 3 10.93 -58.38 11.33
C ALA A 3 11.43 -56.92 11.43
N ARG A 4 12.67 -56.70 11.93
CA ARG A 4 13.26 -55.35 12.01
C ARG A 4 13.55 -54.76 10.62
N ALA A 5 13.90 -55.60 9.65
CA ALA A 5 14.15 -55.15 8.29
C ALA A 5 12.83 -54.75 7.59
N GLU A 6 11.75 -55.49 7.81
CA GLU A 6 10.41 -55.17 7.30
C GLU A 6 9.88 -53.84 7.86
N ASP A 7 10.04 -53.61 9.18
CA ASP A 7 9.66 -52.34 9.81
C ASP A 7 10.45 -51.15 9.24
N ALA A 8 11.76 -51.32 9.03
CA ALA A 8 12.61 -50.29 8.44
C ALA A 8 12.23 -49.99 6.98
N GLU A 9 11.90 -51.01 6.19
CA GLU A 9 11.44 -50.85 4.81
C GLU A 9 10.09 -50.12 4.75
N LYS A 10 9.16 -50.46 5.66
CA LYS A 10 7.87 -49.77 5.78
C LYS A 10 8.06 -48.30 6.15
N LEU A 11 8.93 -48.00 7.11
CA LEU A 11 9.26 -46.62 7.46
C LEU A 11 9.86 -45.86 6.28
N ASN A 12 10.78 -46.46 5.54
CA ASN A 12 11.40 -45.83 4.37
C ASN A 12 10.36 -45.49 3.28
N ARG A 13 9.42 -46.41 3.02
CA ARG A 13 8.29 -46.15 2.12
C ARG A 13 7.42 -45.00 2.61
N GLN A 14 7.09 -44.96 3.90
CA GLN A 14 6.30 -43.87 4.48
C GLN A 14 7.01 -42.53 4.34
N LEU A 15 8.30 -42.46 4.67
CA LEU A 15 9.10 -41.24 4.52
C LEU A 15 9.14 -40.76 3.06
N HIS A 16 9.20 -41.67 2.09
CA HIS A 16 9.15 -41.31 0.68
C HIS A 16 7.80 -40.71 0.28
N VAL A 17 6.69 -41.27 0.77
CA VAL A 17 5.34 -40.74 0.57
C VAL A 17 5.19 -39.36 1.22
N ASP A 18 5.68 -39.19 2.44
CA ASP A 18 5.62 -37.92 3.18
C ASP A 18 6.46 -36.85 2.49
N LEU A 19 7.67 -37.18 2.04
CA LEU A 19 8.54 -36.28 1.28
C LEU A 19 7.88 -35.83 -0.02
N THR A 20 7.33 -36.77 -0.78
CA THR A 20 6.64 -36.45 -2.05
C THR A 20 5.43 -35.56 -1.80
N THR A 21 4.65 -35.85 -0.75
CA THR A 21 3.49 -35.04 -0.35
C THR A 21 3.91 -33.63 0.07
N ALA A 22 4.99 -33.50 0.84
CA ALA A 22 5.53 -32.21 1.25
C ALA A 22 6.03 -31.39 0.05
N GLN A 23 6.71 -32.02 -0.92
CA GLN A 23 7.15 -31.38 -2.16
C GLN A 23 5.96 -30.88 -3.00
N ALA A 24 4.91 -31.69 -3.13
CA ALA A 24 3.69 -31.28 -3.84
C ALA A 24 3.00 -30.09 -3.14
N ARG A 25 2.92 -30.11 -1.81
CA ARG A 25 2.38 -28.98 -1.02
C ARG A 25 3.22 -27.71 -1.15
N ALA A 26 4.55 -27.83 -1.10
CA ALA A 26 5.46 -26.70 -1.28
C ALA A 26 5.26 -26.06 -2.66
N THR A 27 5.27 -26.87 -3.72
CA THR A 27 5.02 -26.41 -5.10
C THR A 27 3.65 -25.72 -5.24
N ALA A 28 2.60 -26.30 -4.64
CA ALA A 28 1.26 -25.71 -4.66
C ALA A 28 1.23 -24.35 -3.92
N LEU A 29 1.91 -24.23 -2.78
CA LEU A 29 1.99 -22.97 -2.03
C LEU A 29 2.80 -21.89 -2.77
N GLU A 30 3.91 -22.26 -3.40
CA GLU A 30 4.71 -21.36 -4.25
C GLU A 30 3.85 -20.79 -5.39
N SER A 31 3.10 -21.66 -6.10
CA SER A 31 2.20 -21.20 -7.16
C SER A 31 1.07 -20.30 -6.64
N ARG A 32 0.53 -20.60 -5.46
CA ARG A 32 -0.52 -19.79 -4.83
C ARG A 32 -0.01 -18.41 -4.43
N GLU A 33 1.22 -18.32 -3.92
CA GLU A 33 1.86 -17.05 -3.58
C GLU A 33 2.01 -16.17 -4.82
N VAL A 34 2.48 -16.74 -5.94
CA VAL A 34 2.58 -16.01 -7.22
C VAL A 34 1.22 -15.44 -7.64
N ILE A 35 0.16 -16.25 -7.61
CA ILE A 35 -1.20 -15.81 -7.96
C ILE A 35 -1.68 -14.68 -7.04
N ALA A 36 -1.42 -14.79 -5.74
CA ALA A 36 -1.83 -13.76 -4.77
C ALA A 36 -1.07 -12.44 -4.98
N VAL A 37 0.23 -12.51 -5.26
CA VAL A 37 1.07 -11.34 -5.56
C VAL A 37 0.61 -10.65 -6.84
N GLU A 38 0.32 -11.41 -7.89
CA GLU A 38 -0.18 -10.88 -9.16
C GLU A 38 -1.56 -10.24 -9.00
N ALA A 39 -2.48 -10.90 -8.28
CA ALA A 39 -3.81 -10.34 -8.00
C ALA A 39 -3.72 -9.04 -7.18
N LEU A 40 -2.82 -8.98 -6.19
CA LEU A 40 -2.59 -7.77 -5.41
C LEU A 40 -2.00 -6.64 -6.25
N LYS A 41 -1.07 -6.96 -7.16
CA LYS A 41 -0.52 -5.99 -8.11
C LYS A 41 -1.61 -5.44 -9.02
N GLN A 42 -2.42 -6.31 -9.62
CA GLN A 42 -3.53 -5.90 -10.47
C GLN A 42 -4.52 -5.01 -9.71
N ALA A 43 -4.90 -5.36 -8.48
CA ALA A 43 -5.80 -4.54 -7.67
C ALA A 43 -5.23 -3.15 -7.38
N LYS A 44 -3.90 -3.03 -7.19
CA LYS A 44 -3.23 -1.73 -7.03
C LYS A 44 -3.23 -0.94 -8.33
N ASP A 45 -2.95 -1.58 -9.46
CA ASP A 45 -2.98 -0.94 -10.78
C ASP A 45 -4.40 -0.42 -11.10
N GLU A 46 -5.44 -1.20 -10.79
CA GLU A 46 -6.83 -0.78 -10.91
C GLU A 46 -7.17 0.39 -9.98
N HIS A 47 -6.65 0.41 -8.75
CA HIS A 47 -6.87 1.52 -7.82
C HIS A 47 -6.20 2.80 -8.33
N VAL A 48 -4.96 2.72 -8.83
CA VAL A 48 -4.26 3.84 -9.45
C VAL A 48 -5.02 4.35 -10.68
N GLN A 49 -5.53 3.45 -11.53
CA GLN A 49 -6.34 3.82 -12.69
C GLN A 49 -7.61 4.57 -12.30
N LYS A 50 -8.33 4.09 -11.28
CA LYS A 50 -9.53 4.77 -10.76
C LYS A 50 -9.22 6.16 -10.21
N LEU A 51 -8.11 6.32 -9.50
CA LEU A 51 -7.66 7.63 -9.00
C LEU A 51 -7.33 8.59 -10.14
N MET A 52 -6.66 8.10 -11.18
CA MET A 52 -6.37 8.89 -12.39
C MET A 52 -7.65 9.35 -13.08
N GLU A 53 -8.62 8.46 -13.25
CA GLU A 53 -9.92 8.79 -13.84
C GLU A 53 -10.71 9.79 -13.00
N ALA A 54 -10.74 9.60 -11.67
CA ALA A 54 -11.41 10.51 -10.76
C ALA A 54 -10.78 11.91 -10.78
N TYR A 55 -9.45 12.00 -10.78
CA TYR A 55 -8.73 13.26 -10.89
C TYR A 55 -9.03 14.00 -12.21
N LEU A 56 -9.00 13.27 -13.33
CA LEU A 56 -9.34 13.83 -14.64
C LEU A 56 -10.81 14.24 -14.74
N ALA A 57 -11.72 13.51 -14.10
CA ALA A 57 -13.15 13.85 -14.04
C ALA A 57 -13.39 15.14 -13.24
N MET A 58 -12.74 15.28 -12.08
CA MET A 58 -12.80 16.49 -11.26
C MET A 58 -12.33 17.72 -12.03
N ASN A 59 -11.19 17.63 -12.72
CA ASN A 59 -10.66 18.74 -13.52
C ASN A 59 -11.56 19.11 -14.72
N LYS A 60 -12.22 18.12 -15.34
CA LYS A 60 -13.22 18.39 -16.39
C LYS A 60 -14.47 19.09 -15.86
N GLN A 61 -14.91 18.77 -14.65
CA GLN A 61 -16.10 19.39 -14.05
C GLN A 61 -15.88 20.87 -13.74
N GLU A 62 -14.71 21.27 -13.23
CA GLU A 62 -14.39 22.69 -12.99
C GLU A 62 -14.49 23.53 -14.28
N HIS A 63 -14.06 22.98 -15.43
CA HIS A 63 -14.22 23.66 -16.71
C HIS A 63 -15.68 23.76 -17.18
N LEU A 64 -16.51 22.74 -16.89
CA LEU A 64 -17.94 22.76 -17.23
C LEU A 64 -18.73 23.73 -16.34
N GLU A 65 -18.46 23.75 -15.03
CA GLU A 65 -19.10 24.69 -14.10
C GLU A 65 -18.70 26.15 -14.42
N SER A 66 -17.44 26.40 -14.78
CA SER A 66 -17.02 27.73 -15.26
C SER A 66 -17.67 28.13 -16.60
N SER A 67 -18.11 27.17 -17.41
CA SER A 67 -18.75 27.44 -18.72
C SER A 67 -20.27 27.55 -18.63
N GLN A 68 -20.88 27.20 -17.49
CA GLN A 68 -22.32 27.29 -17.27
C GLN A 68 -22.78 28.62 -16.67
N ASP A 69 -21.87 29.48 -16.22
CA ASP A 69 -22.24 30.87 -15.98
C ASP A 69 -22.44 31.51 -17.37
N PRO A 70 -23.68 31.85 -17.79
CA PRO A 70 -23.83 32.64 -19.00
C PRO A 70 -22.97 33.89 -18.80
N PRO A 71 -22.23 34.36 -19.82
CA PRO A 71 -21.54 35.65 -19.70
C PRO A 71 -22.60 36.62 -19.18
N PRO A 72 -22.34 37.39 -18.10
CA PRO A 72 -23.30 38.37 -17.64
C PRO A 72 -23.68 39.14 -18.88
N GLU A 73 -24.96 39.07 -19.24
CA GLU A 73 -25.51 39.95 -20.23
C GLU A 73 -25.37 41.33 -19.61
N LEU A 74 -24.17 41.91 -19.76
CA LEU A 74 -23.93 43.33 -19.85
C LEU A 74 -24.71 43.74 -21.09
N PHE A 75 -26.03 43.72 -20.97
CA PHE A 75 -26.89 44.72 -21.54
C PHE A 75 -26.24 46.02 -21.12
N GLU A 76 -25.40 46.52 -22.02
CA GLU A 76 -24.99 47.90 -22.04
C GLU A 76 -26.24 48.73 -21.73
N PRO A 77 -26.20 49.66 -20.77
CA PRO A 77 -27.13 50.76 -20.78
C PRO A 77 -26.75 51.63 -21.99
N LEU A 78 -27.03 51.12 -23.19
CA LEU A 78 -26.96 51.84 -24.44
C LEU A 78 -28.14 52.79 -24.48
N THR A 79 -28.13 53.79 -23.60
CA THR A 79 -28.71 55.09 -23.88
C THR A 79 -28.28 56.07 -22.78
N MET A 80 -27.43 57.00 -23.21
CA MET A 80 -27.51 58.43 -22.87
C MET A 80 -27.25 58.82 -21.41
N LYS A 81 -26.05 59.34 -21.11
CA LYS A 81 -25.74 60.77 -21.28
C LYS A 81 -24.35 61.08 -20.74
N LYS A 82 -23.56 61.76 -21.59
CA LYS A 82 -22.51 62.74 -21.33
C LYS A 82 -22.06 62.87 -19.87
N ILE A 83 -20.80 62.58 -19.57
CA ILE A 83 -19.73 63.59 -19.38
C ILE A 83 -18.37 62.93 -19.69
N LEU A 84 -17.68 63.43 -20.72
CA LEU A 84 -16.25 63.19 -20.92
C LEU A 84 -15.51 63.92 -19.79
N ALA A 85 -15.00 63.19 -18.79
CA ALA A 85 -13.99 63.70 -17.89
C ALA A 85 -12.90 62.64 -17.74
N PRO A 86 -11.75 62.78 -18.43
CA PRO A 86 -10.64 61.84 -18.33
C PRO A 86 -9.82 62.17 -17.08
N SER A 87 -10.18 61.59 -15.94
CA SER A 87 -9.24 61.45 -14.81
C SER A 87 -8.44 60.18 -15.01
N HIS A 88 -7.42 60.33 -15.86
CA HIS A 88 -6.41 59.35 -16.22
C HIS A 88 -5.24 59.51 -15.24
N GLU A 89 -5.36 59.01 -14.00
CA GLU A 89 -4.20 58.86 -13.12
C GLU A 89 -4.48 57.82 -12.03
N ILE A 90 -4.42 56.54 -12.39
CA ILE A 90 -4.19 55.49 -11.41
C ILE A 90 -2.87 54.86 -11.82
N LYS A 91 -1.84 55.20 -11.05
CA LYS A 91 -0.49 54.66 -11.15
C LYS A 91 -0.58 53.14 -11.14
N GLU A 92 -0.07 52.60 -12.23
CA GLU A 92 0.31 51.21 -12.43
C GLU A 92 1.43 50.86 -11.42
N GLU A 93 1.05 50.56 -10.18
CA GLU A 93 1.98 49.93 -9.24
C GLU A 93 1.90 48.41 -9.45
N ALA A 94 2.82 47.94 -10.28
CA ALA A 94 3.13 46.54 -10.47
C ALA A 94 3.58 45.91 -9.15
N ALA A 95 2.64 45.26 -8.46
CA ALA A 95 2.94 44.15 -7.57
C ALA A 95 2.10 42.96 -8.03
N SER A 96 2.51 42.41 -9.18
CA SER A 96 2.18 41.06 -9.60
C SER A 96 2.72 40.09 -8.56
N THR A 97 2.01 39.92 -7.44
CA THR A 97 2.22 38.77 -6.57
C THR A 97 2.08 37.53 -7.45
N PRO A 98 3.13 36.71 -7.61
CA PRO A 98 3.00 35.49 -8.38
C PRO A 98 1.87 34.64 -7.77
N PRO A 99 1.05 33.97 -8.59
CA PRO A 99 0.05 33.05 -8.07
C PRO A 99 0.76 32.06 -7.13
N ALA A 100 0.16 31.84 -5.97
CA ALA A 100 0.71 31.05 -4.89
C ALA A 100 1.23 29.68 -5.39
N PRO A 101 2.34 29.17 -4.84
CA PRO A 101 2.84 27.84 -5.19
C PRO A 101 1.77 26.78 -4.90
N PRO A 102 1.71 25.69 -5.70
CA PRO A 102 0.66 24.68 -5.60
C PRO A 102 0.59 24.07 -4.20
N LEU A 103 -0.63 23.95 -3.68
CA LEU A 103 -1.01 23.40 -2.38
C LEU A 103 -0.68 21.90 -2.22
N PHE A 104 0.60 21.54 -2.22
CA PHE A 104 1.04 20.19 -1.85
C PHE A 104 2.24 20.18 -0.87
N GLU A 105 2.66 21.34 -0.35
CA GLU A 105 3.68 21.39 0.70
C GLU A 105 3.11 21.27 2.13
N GLU A 106 1.79 21.31 2.34
CA GLU A 106 1.20 21.23 3.70
C GLU A 106 0.65 19.84 4.08
N LEU A 107 0.53 18.88 3.14
CA LEU A 107 0.14 17.50 3.49
C LEU A 107 1.32 16.59 3.87
N GLN A 108 2.47 17.19 4.17
CA GLN A 108 3.55 16.52 4.91
C GLN A 108 3.69 17.14 6.31
N GLU A 109 2.60 17.19 7.06
CA GLU A 109 2.71 16.99 8.51
C GLU A 109 2.60 15.48 8.77
N PRO A 110 3.71 14.77 9.04
CA PRO A 110 3.64 13.36 9.38
C PRO A 110 2.96 13.24 10.75
N VAL A 111 1.66 12.94 10.77
CA VAL A 111 0.99 12.53 12.00
C VAL A 111 1.65 11.23 12.46
N PRO A 112 2.37 11.20 13.61
CA PRO A 112 2.89 9.96 14.14
C PRO A 112 1.72 9.25 14.81
N LEU A 113 0.89 8.55 14.02
CA LEU A 113 -0.11 7.63 14.55
C LEU A 113 0.59 6.38 15.07
N LYS A 114 1.23 6.54 16.22
CA LYS A 114 1.93 5.50 16.95
C LYS A 114 1.45 5.49 18.38
N GLU A 115 0.14 5.46 18.60
CA GLU A 115 -0.41 5.15 19.91
C GLU A 115 -1.86 4.74 19.76
N GLU A 116 -2.09 3.43 19.87
CA GLU A 116 -3.26 2.79 20.49
C GLU A 116 -3.52 1.42 19.86
N PHE A 117 -2.57 0.50 20.03
CA PHE A 117 -2.93 -0.89 20.29
C PHE A 117 -2.11 -1.38 21.48
N ASN A 118 -2.26 -0.68 22.60
CA ASN A 118 -1.99 -1.22 23.92
C ASN A 118 -3.17 -2.10 24.34
N HIS A 119 -3.42 -3.19 23.61
CA HIS A 119 -4.24 -4.28 24.14
C HIS A 119 -3.29 -5.30 24.77
N VAL A 120 -3.02 -5.01 26.04
CA VAL A 120 -2.60 -5.92 27.09
C VAL A 120 -3.19 -7.32 26.90
N LEU A 121 -2.34 -8.36 26.93
CA LEU A 121 -2.51 -9.69 27.55
C LEU A 121 -1.79 -10.80 26.74
N PRO A 122 -1.20 -11.82 27.40
CA PRO A 122 -0.27 -11.76 28.52
C PRO A 122 1.12 -12.31 28.11
N SER A 123 2.18 -11.75 28.71
CA SER A 123 3.47 -12.41 28.83
C SER A 123 3.29 -13.77 29.50
N GLN A 124 3.39 -14.87 28.75
CA GLN A 124 3.85 -16.19 29.23
C GLN A 124 3.74 -17.22 28.09
N SER A 125 4.72 -17.25 27.20
CA SER A 125 5.23 -18.52 26.71
C SER A 125 6.61 -18.71 27.33
N PRO A 126 6.89 -19.82 28.03
CA PRO A 126 8.19 -20.05 28.64
C PRO A 126 9.28 -20.01 27.57
N PRO A 127 10.55 -19.72 27.93
CA PRO A 127 11.64 -19.73 26.96
C PRO A 127 11.57 -21.06 26.23
N GLU A 128 11.44 -21.00 24.90
CA GLU A 128 11.69 -22.15 24.05
C GLU A 128 13.03 -22.70 24.52
N GLU A 129 12.97 -23.86 25.15
CA GLU A 129 14.13 -24.65 25.50
C GLU A 129 14.75 -24.97 24.14
N VAL A 130 15.66 -24.09 23.72
CA VAL A 130 16.49 -24.31 22.55
C VAL A 130 17.29 -25.55 22.89
N ILE A 131 16.76 -26.70 22.47
CA ILE A 131 17.43 -27.98 22.54
C ILE A 131 18.67 -27.81 21.70
N ASN A 132 19.77 -27.43 22.35
CA ASN A 132 21.06 -27.31 21.71
C ASN A 132 21.47 -28.74 21.35
N ILE A 133 21.34 -29.09 20.08
CA ILE A 133 21.74 -30.38 19.53
C ILE A 133 23.18 -30.74 19.91
N SER A 134 24.05 -29.75 20.16
CA SER A 134 25.42 -29.95 20.63
C SER A 134 25.47 -30.62 22.01
N SER A 135 24.50 -30.33 22.90
CA SER A 135 24.43 -30.93 24.24
C SER A 135 24.01 -32.41 24.20
N LEU A 136 23.15 -32.81 23.26
CA LEU A 136 22.74 -34.21 23.09
C LEU A 136 23.90 -35.09 22.60
N LEU A 137 24.77 -34.53 21.75
CA LEU A 137 25.91 -35.26 21.19
C LEU A 137 27.01 -35.50 22.23
N THR A 138 27.18 -34.63 23.22
CA THR A 138 28.16 -34.84 24.30
C THR A 138 27.84 -36.04 25.21
N HIS A 139 26.57 -36.44 25.33
CA HIS A 139 26.19 -37.59 26.18
C HIS A 139 26.19 -38.92 25.42
N LEU A 140 26.08 -38.91 24.09
CA LEU A 140 26.06 -40.13 23.28
C LEU A 140 27.48 -40.68 22.98
N GLY A 141 28.51 -39.84 23.13
CA GLY A 141 29.90 -40.22 22.92
C GLY A 141 30.57 -41.01 24.06
N ASP A 142 29.94 -41.11 25.22
CA ASP A 142 30.54 -41.75 26.42
C ASP A 142 29.90 -43.09 26.80
N VAL A 143 29.12 -43.70 25.89
CA VAL A 143 28.75 -45.13 25.99
C VAL A 143 29.51 -45.87 24.90
N SER A 144 30.83 -45.88 25.05
CA SER A 144 31.73 -46.75 24.30
C SER A 144 32.91 -47.12 25.19
N ASP A 145 32.61 -47.84 26.28
CA ASP A 145 33.41 -48.98 26.76
C ASP A 145 32.51 -49.94 27.57
#